data_AF-A0ABD0NAS0-F1
#
_entry.id   AF-A0ABD0NAS0-F1
#
_cell.length_a   1.000
_cell.length_b   1.000
_cell.length_c   1.000
_cell.angle_alpha   90.00
_cell.angle_beta   90.00
_cell.angle_gamma   90.00
#
_symmetry.space_group_name_H-M   'P 1'
#
loop_
_entity.id
_entity.type
_entity.pdbx_description
1 polymer ?
#
loop_
_entity_poly.entity_id
_entity_poly.type
_entity_poly.pdbx_seq_one_letter_code
_entity_poly.pdbx_strand_id
1 'polypeptide(L)'
;KASLLNVSASLKASFLGGLVEVGGSAKYLQNTKSSKQQSRITYPQVFDQKTATHVVTAVLYGAQAFMVFDRSFAEDENKQEIERELKVMVKKIPTFSIEGEGGVKMTDEDNKKAENITCTFHGDVHLEQNPTTYMEALEVYKKLPTLLKENPKNAVPIKVWLYPLCLLDTKAAQLEREISTRLISSTADMMEGLWEVERACNDLCRRTEVDVFTDIKARLHSFQNSFSIYKMVFQKELARVLPAIRGGGMEEQSLEDILKIHISSPFNADLLNQWLDDAKKWFKDPDVIEKMRENLCLFKRFSEVNKNEKSIRFIISAISNPSIPGSFIYLYEHGKLTDMKFQPVSKPPPPVVKNVLGRNVSLKLQKSLTGETVKYRVEYKQVKTDSGAEEHWVGIDTANEDFSLTELVSGKQYLIRYRIVGKVGVSEASETVSPAPSLS
;
A
#
# COMPACT_ATOMS: atom_id res chain seq x y z
N LYS A 1 -35.65 45.84 -23.22
CA LYS A 1 -36.10 44.44 -23.05
C LYS A 1 -35.50 43.51 -24.09
N ALA A 2 -35.84 43.67 -25.38
CA ALA A 2 -35.22 42.90 -26.46
C ALA A 2 -33.69 43.12 -26.58
N SER A 3 -33.21 44.33 -26.32
CA SER A 3 -31.77 44.65 -26.26
C SER A 3 -31.03 43.95 -25.11
N LEU A 4 -31.66 43.85 -23.94
CA LEU A 4 -31.11 43.13 -22.78
C LEU A 4 -30.98 41.61 -23.01
N LEU A 5 -31.78 41.06 -23.91
CA LEU A 5 -31.79 39.63 -24.23
C LEU A 5 -31.17 39.33 -25.61
N ASN A 6 -30.50 40.32 -26.21
CA ASN A 6 -29.85 40.23 -27.51
C ASN A 6 -30.72 39.60 -28.62
N VAL A 7 -32.02 39.94 -28.65
CA VAL A 7 -32.99 39.40 -29.62
C VAL A 7 -32.80 40.08 -30.97
N SER A 8 -32.56 39.29 -32.04
CA SER A 8 -32.40 39.80 -33.41
C SER A 8 -33.64 40.56 -33.91
N ALA A 9 -33.46 41.46 -34.89
CA ALA A 9 -34.54 42.29 -35.40
C ALA A 9 -35.70 41.46 -36.00
N SER A 10 -35.39 40.37 -36.71
CA SER A 10 -36.38 39.45 -37.27
C SER A 10 -37.15 38.72 -36.17
N LEU A 11 -36.46 38.16 -35.18
CA LEU A 11 -37.09 37.43 -34.08
C LEU A 11 -37.93 38.37 -33.19
N LYS A 12 -37.49 39.62 -33.02
CA LYS A 12 -38.25 40.66 -32.33
C LYS A 12 -39.56 40.97 -33.06
N ALA A 13 -39.55 41.06 -34.39
CA ALA A 13 -40.76 41.28 -35.17
C ALA A 13 -41.74 40.10 -35.04
N SER A 14 -41.25 38.86 -35.12
CA SER A 14 -42.06 37.65 -34.92
C SER A 14 -42.67 37.58 -33.51
N PHE A 15 -41.91 37.95 -32.47
CA PHE A 15 -42.43 38.04 -31.09
C PHE A 15 -43.51 39.13 -30.94
N LEU A 16 -43.30 40.32 -31.50
CA LEU A 16 -44.30 41.40 -31.46
C LEU A 16 -45.57 41.04 -32.24
N GLY A 17 -45.45 40.23 -33.29
CA GLY A 17 -46.58 39.67 -34.05
C GLY A 17 -47.30 38.51 -33.36
N GLY A 18 -46.90 38.12 -32.14
CA GLY A 18 -47.51 37.00 -31.40
C GLY A 18 -47.18 35.62 -31.97
N LEU A 19 -46.22 35.52 -32.90
CA LEU A 19 -45.82 34.27 -33.55
C LEU A 19 -44.80 33.45 -32.73
N VAL A 20 -44.34 34.00 -31.60
CA VAL A 20 -43.33 33.39 -30.72
C VAL A 20 -43.87 33.34 -29.30
N GLU A 21 -44.03 32.13 -28.78
CA GLU A 21 -44.37 31.89 -27.38
C GLU A 21 -43.10 31.93 -26.52
N VAL A 22 -43.16 32.56 -25.33
CA VAL A 22 -42.00 32.71 -24.44
C VAL A 22 -42.23 32.07 -23.07
N GLY A 23 -41.25 31.28 -22.61
CA GLY A 23 -41.25 30.60 -21.31
C GLY A 23 -40.18 31.14 -20.35
N GLY A 24 -40.21 30.68 -19.09
CA GLY A 24 -39.17 30.99 -18.09
C GLY A 24 -38.89 32.48 -17.89
N SER A 25 -37.62 32.85 -17.81
CA SER A 25 -37.17 34.25 -17.66
C SER A 25 -37.51 35.14 -18.87
N ALA A 26 -37.71 34.54 -20.06
CA ALA A 26 -38.11 35.27 -21.27
C ALA A 26 -39.54 35.82 -21.18
N LYS A 27 -40.37 35.36 -20.23
CA LYS A 27 -41.64 36.03 -19.86
C LYS A 27 -41.44 37.49 -19.46
N TYR A 28 -40.23 37.91 -19.08
CA TYR A 28 -39.90 39.32 -18.91
C TYR A 28 -40.21 40.16 -20.16
N LEU A 29 -40.10 39.61 -21.37
CA LEU A 29 -40.46 40.30 -22.61
C LEU A 29 -41.95 40.66 -22.69
N GLN A 30 -42.82 39.82 -22.14
CA GLN A 30 -44.27 40.04 -22.08
C GLN A 30 -44.68 40.99 -20.96
N ASN A 31 -43.80 41.24 -19.99
CA ASN A 31 -44.14 42.08 -18.83
C ASN A 31 -44.19 43.57 -19.23
N THR A 32 -45.33 44.09 -19.63
CA THR A 32 -45.50 45.51 -20.01
C THR A 32 -45.75 46.40 -18.79
N LYS A 33 -45.60 47.72 -18.91
CA LYS A 33 -46.10 48.66 -17.89
C LYS A 33 -47.60 48.79 -18.08
N SER A 34 -48.40 48.71 -17.01
CA SER A 34 -49.86 48.87 -17.09
C SER A 34 -50.30 50.33 -17.14
N SER A 35 -49.42 51.28 -16.76
CA SER A 35 -49.70 52.72 -16.78
C SER A 35 -48.51 53.55 -17.26
N LYS A 36 -48.81 54.69 -17.89
CA LYS A 36 -47.82 55.72 -18.28
C LYS A 36 -47.26 56.49 -17.08
N GLN A 37 -47.95 56.47 -15.93
CA GLN A 37 -47.54 57.11 -14.68
C GLN A 37 -46.69 56.18 -13.78
N GLN A 38 -46.23 55.05 -14.31
CA GLN A 38 -45.45 54.06 -13.58
C GLN A 38 -43.97 54.14 -13.98
N SER A 39 -43.08 54.41 -13.02
CA SER A 39 -41.64 54.21 -13.19
C SER A 39 -41.30 52.72 -12.99
N ARG A 40 -40.34 52.19 -13.76
CA ARG A 40 -39.87 50.81 -13.63
C ARG A 40 -38.37 50.80 -13.79
N ILE A 41 -37.67 50.41 -12.73
CA ILE A 41 -36.24 50.12 -12.73
C ILE A 41 -36.13 48.59 -12.64
N THR A 42 -35.32 47.99 -13.50
CA THR A 42 -34.94 46.57 -13.36
C THR A 42 -33.52 46.60 -12.82
N TYR A 43 -33.33 46.26 -11.55
CA TYR A 43 -32.03 46.31 -10.87
C TYR A 43 -31.48 44.88 -10.77
N PRO A 44 -30.46 44.52 -11.56
CA PRO A 44 -29.82 43.22 -11.44
C PRO A 44 -28.89 43.29 -10.23
N GLN A 45 -29.42 42.94 -9.06
CA GLN A 45 -28.71 42.96 -7.77
C GLN A 45 -27.32 42.30 -7.84
N VAL A 46 -27.14 41.34 -8.76
CA VAL A 46 -25.88 40.65 -9.07
C VAL A 46 -24.72 41.57 -9.48
N PHE A 47 -24.99 42.70 -10.15
CA PHE A 47 -23.95 43.63 -10.60
C PHE A 47 -23.36 44.40 -9.42
N ASP A 48 -24.22 44.93 -8.55
CA ASP A 48 -23.77 45.69 -7.39
C ASP A 48 -23.24 44.78 -6.27
N GLN A 49 -23.77 43.55 -6.14
CA GLN A 49 -23.26 42.56 -5.18
C GLN A 49 -21.98 41.85 -5.64
N LYS A 50 -21.61 41.96 -6.92
CA LYS A 50 -20.42 41.31 -7.50
C LYS A 50 -20.35 39.79 -7.22
N THR A 51 -21.50 39.14 -7.15
CA THR A 51 -21.61 37.71 -6.77
C THR A 51 -21.34 36.75 -7.94
N ALA A 52 -21.28 37.25 -9.18
CA ALA A 52 -20.97 36.45 -10.37
C ALA A 52 -20.16 37.25 -11.38
N THR A 53 -19.27 36.56 -12.11
CA THR A 53 -18.49 37.14 -13.21
C THR A 53 -19.09 36.85 -14.59
N HIS A 54 -19.90 35.79 -14.71
CA HIS A 54 -20.51 35.33 -15.96
C HIS A 54 -21.97 34.94 -15.75
N VAL A 55 -22.76 35.00 -16.82
CA VAL A 55 -24.12 34.44 -16.91
C VAL A 55 -24.16 33.28 -17.89
N VAL A 56 -24.92 32.24 -17.57
CA VAL A 56 -25.15 31.12 -18.47
C VAL A 56 -26.07 31.57 -19.61
N THR A 57 -25.62 31.42 -20.86
CA THR A 57 -26.39 31.80 -22.06
C THR A 57 -26.91 30.60 -22.84
N ALA A 58 -26.26 29.44 -22.71
CA ALA A 58 -26.73 28.18 -23.28
C ALA A 58 -26.27 27.01 -22.41
N VAL A 59 -27.03 25.92 -22.47
CA VAL A 59 -26.74 24.66 -21.77
C VAL A 59 -27.00 23.50 -22.73
N LEU A 60 -26.03 22.61 -22.85
CA LEU A 60 -26.17 21.31 -23.51
C LEU A 60 -26.50 20.29 -22.43
N TYR A 61 -27.65 19.63 -22.58
CA TYR A 61 -28.09 18.57 -21.70
C TYR A 61 -27.74 17.20 -22.28
N GLY A 62 -27.37 16.27 -21.42
CA GLY A 62 -27.15 14.86 -21.74
C GLY A 62 -26.87 14.07 -20.47
N ALA A 63 -26.25 12.91 -20.58
CA ALA A 63 -25.73 12.18 -19.43
C ALA A 63 -24.34 11.61 -19.75
N GLN A 64 -23.51 11.48 -18.71
CA GLN A 64 -22.23 10.79 -18.77
C GLN A 64 -22.20 9.64 -17.76
N ALA A 65 -21.47 8.60 -18.10
CA ALA A 65 -21.17 7.50 -17.21
C ALA A 65 -19.71 7.09 -17.38
N PHE A 66 -19.06 6.83 -16.25
CA PHE A 66 -17.70 6.38 -16.12
C PHE A 66 -17.74 5.03 -15.39
N MET A 67 -17.10 4.04 -15.99
CA MET A 67 -16.85 2.74 -15.38
C MET A 67 -15.35 2.63 -15.14
N VAL A 68 -14.96 2.61 -13.88
CA VAL A 68 -13.58 2.48 -13.44
C VAL A 68 -13.33 1.01 -13.18
N PHE A 69 -12.39 0.41 -13.93
CA PHE A 69 -12.04 -1.00 -13.80
C PHE A 69 -10.73 -1.12 -13.05
N ASP A 70 -10.78 -1.82 -11.92
CA ASP A 70 -9.63 -2.04 -11.04
C ASP A 70 -9.30 -3.53 -10.99
N ARG A 71 -8.01 -3.85 -10.96
CA ARG A 71 -7.50 -5.21 -10.70
C ARG A 71 -6.39 -5.12 -9.66
N SER A 72 -6.62 -5.75 -8.52
CA SER A 72 -5.56 -5.98 -7.53
C SER A 72 -4.59 -7.06 -8.04
N PHE A 73 -3.31 -6.92 -7.72
CA PHE A 73 -2.27 -7.86 -8.13
C PHE A 73 -1.28 -8.13 -6.99
N ALA A 74 -0.66 -9.30 -7.02
CA ALA A 74 0.41 -9.68 -6.10
C ALA A 74 1.75 -9.02 -6.49
N GLU A 75 2.70 -8.93 -5.55
CA GLU A 75 3.97 -8.22 -5.77
C GLU A 75 4.84 -8.83 -6.90
N ASP A 76 4.71 -10.13 -7.13
CA ASP A 76 5.47 -10.87 -8.15
C ASP A 76 4.82 -10.83 -9.54
N GLU A 77 3.61 -10.29 -9.66
CA GLU A 77 2.94 -10.14 -10.96
C GLU A 77 3.49 -8.95 -11.76
N ASN A 78 3.58 -9.12 -13.09
CA ASN A 78 4.08 -8.09 -13.98
C ASN A 78 3.03 -6.98 -14.20
N LYS A 79 3.23 -5.83 -13.56
CA LYS A 79 2.37 -4.64 -13.69
C LYS A 79 2.10 -4.24 -15.15
N GLN A 80 3.11 -4.29 -16.04
CA GLN A 80 2.93 -3.90 -17.45
C GLN A 80 2.05 -4.89 -18.20
N GLU A 81 2.16 -6.18 -17.87
CA GLU A 81 1.33 -7.22 -18.47
C GLU A 81 -0.11 -7.06 -18.00
N ILE A 82 -0.34 -6.90 -16.70
CA ILE A 82 -1.67 -6.65 -16.13
C ILE A 82 -2.33 -5.41 -16.74
N GLU A 83 -1.59 -4.31 -16.89
CA GLU A 83 -2.10 -3.09 -17.51
C GLU A 83 -2.51 -3.32 -18.98
N ARG A 84 -1.70 -4.07 -19.74
CA ARG A 84 -2.03 -4.46 -21.12
C ARG A 84 -3.28 -5.32 -21.17
N GLU A 85 -3.39 -6.32 -20.30
CA GLU A 85 -4.56 -7.19 -20.21
C GLU A 85 -5.84 -6.42 -19.88
N LEU A 86 -5.79 -5.58 -18.85
CA LEU A 86 -6.92 -4.75 -18.43
C LEU A 86 -7.36 -3.82 -19.56
N LYS A 87 -6.40 -3.18 -20.25
CA LYS A 87 -6.66 -2.32 -21.41
C LYS A 87 -7.32 -3.08 -22.56
N VAL A 88 -6.91 -4.31 -22.81
CA VAL A 88 -7.54 -5.17 -23.83
C VAL A 88 -8.98 -5.51 -23.40
N MET A 89 -9.20 -5.92 -22.15
CA MET A 89 -10.52 -6.25 -21.63
C MET A 89 -11.47 -5.06 -21.71
N VAL A 90 -11.05 -3.86 -21.28
CA VAL A 90 -11.90 -2.65 -21.38
C VAL A 90 -12.22 -2.31 -22.84
N LYS A 91 -11.26 -2.45 -23.76
CA LYS A 91 -11.50 -2.22 -25.20
C LYS A 91 -12.46 -3.22 -25.83
N LYS A 92 -12.60 -4.42 -25.27
CA LYS A 92 -13.55 -5.43 -25.75
C LYS A 92 -15.00 -5.13 -25.35
N ILE A 93 -15.26 -4.31 -24.32
CA ILE A 93 -16.62 -4.01 -23.82
C ILE A 93 -17.60 -3.62 -24.94
N PRO A 94 -17.28 -2.67 -25.86
CA PRO A 94 -18.19 -2.30 -26.94
C PRO A 94 -18.35 -3.36 -28.03
N THR A 95 -17.45 -4.35 -28.09
CA THR A 95 -17.39 -5.37 -29.15
C THR A 95 -18.15 -6.66 -28.80
N PHE A 96 -18.51 -6.85 -27.53
CA PHE A 96 -19.33 -7.98 -27.12
C PHE A 96 -20.77 -7.74 -27.57
N SER A 97 -21.35 -8.74 -28.24
CA SER A 97 -22.65 -8.62 -28.91
C SER A 97 -23.74 -8.00 -28.01
N ILE A 98 -24.36 -6.94 -28.54
CA ILE A 98 -25.75 -6.58 -28.28
C ILE A 98 -26.58 -7.52 -29.18
N GLU A 99 -27.65 -8.12 -28.67
CA GLU A 99 -28.46 -9.10 -29.43
C GLU A 99 -28.78 -8.56 -30.84
N GLY A 100 -28.27 -9.21 -31.89
CA GLY A 100 -28.61 -8.93 -33.29
C GLY A 100 -27.46 -8.73 -34.28
N GLU A 101 -26.26 -8.33 -33.87
CA GLU A 101 -25.14 -8.08 -34.81
C GLU A 101 -23.84 -8.73 -34.33
N GLY A 102 -23.38 -9.76 -35.06
CA GLY A 102 -21.99 -10.22 -35.28
C GLY A 102 -20.87 -10.01 -34.25
N GLY A 103 -21.17 -9.79 -32.97
CA GLY A 103 -20.19 -9.42 -31.96
C GLY A 103 -19.45 -10.62 -31.40
N VAL A 104 -18.29 -10.35 -30.82
CA VAL A 104 -17.39 -11.37 -30.28
C VAL A 104 -18.06 -12.01 -29.05
N LYS A 105 -18.00 -13.34 -28.94
CA LYS A 105 -18.37 -14.05 -27.70
C LYS A 105 -17.18 -14.06 -26.76
N MET A 106 -17.45 -13.93 -25.46
CA MET A 106 -16.42 -14.03 -24.43
C MET A 106 -15.81 -15.43 -24.46
N THR A 107 -14.47 -15.49 -24.53
CA THR A 107 -13.73 -16.75 -24.48
C THR A 107 -13.54 -17.22 -23.03
N ASP A 108 -13.21 -18.49 -22.82
CA ASP A 108 -12.90 -19.01 -21.48
C ASP A 108 -11.72 -18.25 -20.83
N GLU A 109 -10.76 -17.80 -21.64
CA GLU A 109 -9.65 -16.97 -21.18
C GLU A 109 -10.12 -15.57 -20.75
N ASP A 110 -11.03 -14.95 -21.52
CA ASP A 110 -11.63 -13.67 -21.15
C ASP A 110 -12.44 -13.76 -19.85
N ASN A 111 -13.16 -14.87 -19.64
CA ASN A 111 -13.91 -15.11 -18.41
C ASN A 111 -12.99 -15.18 -17.19
N LYS A 112 -11.90 -15.94 -17.26
CA LYS A 112 -10.91 -16.02 -16.17
C LYS A 112 -10.29 -14.66 -15.86
N LYS A 113 -10.01 -13.84 -16.88
CA LYS A 113 -9.47 -12.49 -16.67
C LYS A 113 -10.50 -11.55 -16.04
N ALA A 114 -11.77 -11.69 -16.38
CA ALA A 114 -12.86 -10.88 -15.84
C ALA A 114 -13.12 -11.12 -14.33
N GLU A 115 -12.87 -12.34 -13.82
CA GLU A 115 -13.08 -12.70 -12.41
C GLU A 115 -12.28 -11.83 -11.43
N ASN A 116 -11.11 -11.35 -11.86
CA ASN A 116 -10.21 -10.53 -11.03
C ASN A 116 -10.37 -9.02 -11.27
N ILE A 117 -11.38 -8.61 -12.05
CA ILE A 117 -11.62 -7.21 -12.38
C ILE A 117 -12.88 -6.74 -11.65
N THR A 118 -12.70 -5.76 -10.77
CA THR A 118 -13.78 -5.03 -10.12
C THR A 118 -14.15 -3.79 -10.92
N CYS A 119 -15.38 -3.35 -10.80
CA CYS A 119 -15.89 -2.13 -11.43
C CYS A 119 -16.41 -1.17 -10.37
N THR A 120 -16.12 0.12 -10.54
CA THR A 120 -16.79 1.21 -9.82
C THR A 120 -17.50 2.11 -10.83
N PHE A 121 -18.82 2.30 -10.65
CA PHE A 121 -19.63 3.14 -11.53
C PHE A 121 -19.82 4.54 -10.98
N HIS A 122 -19.60 5.54 -11.83
CA HIS A 122 -19.92 6.93 -11.58
C HIS A 122 -20.69 7.48 -12.79
N GLY A 123 -21.96 7.87 -12.63
CA GLY A 123 -22.71 8.41 -13.76
C GLY A 123 -23.98 9.12 -13.37
N ASP A 124 -24.53 9.86 -14.32
CA ASP A 124 -25.76 10.66 -14.18
C ASP A 124 -27.04 9.81 -14.27
N VAL A 125 -26.89 8.50 -14.46
CA VAL A 125 -28.00 7.55 -14.59
C VAL A 125 -28.22 6.89 -13.24
N HIS A 126 -29.47 6.96 -12.75
CA HIS A 126 -29.87 6.19 -11.57
C HIS A 126 -30.01 4.71 -11.94
N LEU A 127 -29.17 3.87 -11.35
CA LEU A 127 -29.25 2.41 -11.44
C LEU A 127 -29.85 1.86 -10.15
N GLU A 128 -30.66 0.80 -10.24
CA GLU A 128 -31.17 0.09 -9.05
C GLU A 128 -30.03 -0.49 -8.20
N GLN A 129 -28.99 -0.99 -8.88
CA GLN A 129 -27.76 -1.47 -8.28
C GLN A 129 -26.57 -1.09 -9.16
N ASN A 130 -25.51 -0.56 -8.54
CA ASN A 130 -24.28 -0.23 -9.25
C ASN A 130 -23.47 -1.50 -9.55
N PRO A 131 -22.86 -1.61 -10.75
CA PRO A 131 -22.01 -2.74 -11.08
C PRO A 131 -20.74 -2.72 -10.25
N THR A 132 -20.38 -3.88 -9.70
CA THR A 132 -19.19 -4.14 -8.90
C THR A 132 -18.22 -5.10 -9.58
N THR A 133 -18.69 -5.85 -10.58
CA THR A 133 -17.88 -6.79 -11.37
C THR A 133 -17.80 -6.38 -12.84
N TYR A 134 -16.81 -6.93 -13.56
CA TYR A 134 -16.69 -6.72 -15.01
C TYR A 134 -17.95 -7.16 -15.78
N MET A 135 -18.59 -8.26 -15.37
CA MET A 135 -19.79 -8.79 -16.03
C MET A 135 -21.00 -7.89 -15.82
N GLU A 136 -21.23 -7.43 -14.59
CA GLU A 136 -22.30 -6.46 -14.30
C GLU A 136 -22.08 -5.16 -15.07
N ALA A 137 -20.83 -4.69 -15.18
CA ALA A 137 -20.50 -3.49 -15.94
C ALA A 137 -20.85 -3.64 -17.44
N LEU A 138 -20.60 -4.82 -18.02
CA LEU A 138 -20.98 -5.12 -19.40
C LEU A 138 -22.50 -5.09 -19.60
N GLU A 139 -23.27 -5.64 -18.66
CA GLU A 139 -24.74 -5.59 -18.71
C GLU A 139 -25.27 -4.15 -18.61
N VAL A 140 -24.73 -3.37 -17.66
CA VAL A 140 -25.09 -1.97 -17.48
C VAL A 140 -24.73 -1.16 -18.73
N TYR A 141 -23.56 -1.40 -19.34
CA TYR A 141 -23.14 -0.74 -20.57
C TYR A 141 -24.14 -0.99 -21.71
N LYS A 142 -24.64 -2.22 -21.86
CA LYS A 142 -25.65 -2.57 -22.87
C LYS A 142 -27.00 -1.90 -22.64
N LYS A 143 -27.42 -1.76 -21.38
CA LYS A 143 -28.69 -1.12 -20.99
C LYS A 143 -28.59 0.42 -20.98
N LEU A 144 -27.40 0.99 -20.91
CA LEU A 144 -27.21 2.44 -20.77
C LEU A 144 -27.91 3.24 -21.87
N PRO A 145 -27.79 2.90 -23.17
CA PRO A 145 -28.43 3.67 -24.24
C PRO A 145 -29.96 3.68 -24.16
N THR A 146 -30.60 2.60 -23.70
CA THR A 146 -32.06 2.54 -23.54
C THR A 146 -32.50 3.33 -22.30
N LEU A 147 -31.78 3.19 -21.18
CA LEU A 147 -32.02 3.94 -19.95
C LEU A 147 -31.94 5.47 -20.17
N LEU A 148 -31.04 5.91 -21.07
CA LEU A 148 -30.91 7.31 -21.45
C LEU A 148 -32.02 7.82 -22.38
N LYS A 149 -32.63 6.95 -23.20
CA LYS A 149 -33.71 7.33 -24.12
C LYS A 149 -35.07 7.40 -23.44
N GLU A 150 -35.34 6.52 -22.48
CA GLU A 150 -36.67 6.36 -21.88
C GLU A 150 -37.06 7.49 -20.92
N ASN A 151 -36.11 8.28 -20.42
CA ASN A 151 -36.41 9.34 -19.45
C ASN A 151 -35.65 10.66 -19.73
N PRO A 152 -36.17 11.55 -20.59
CA PRO A 152 -35.55 12.83 -20.94
C PRO A 152 -35.33 13.78 -19.75
N LYS A 153 -35.99 13.54 -18.61
CA LYS A 153 -35.83 14.30 -17.37
C LYS A 153 -34.54 13.97 -16.61
N ASN A 154 -33.85 12.89 -16.99
CA ASN A 154 -32.56 12.50 -16.41
C ASN A 154 -31.36 13.17 -17.09
N ALA A 155 -31.57 13.95 -18.14
CA ALA A 155 -30.49 14.69 -18.78
C ALA A 155 -30.02 15.81 -17.84
N VAL A 156 -28.73 15.82 -17.51
CA VAL A 156 -28.04 16.84 -16.73
C VAL A 156 -27.27 17.80 -17.65
N PRO A 157 -26.97 19.03 -17.22
CA PRO A 157 -26.06 19.92 -17.93
C PRO A 157 -24.67 19.30 -18.11
N ILE A 158 -24.25 18.99 -19.35
CA ILE A 158 -22.89 18.52 -19.68
C ILE A 158 -21.97 19.69 -20.05
N LYS A 159 -22.50 20.68 -20.76
CA LYS A 159 -21.72 21.84 -21.23
C LYS A 159 -22.52 23.12 -21.08
N VAL A 160 -21.90 24.15 -20.52
CA VAL A 160 -22.49 25.47 -20.36
C VAL A 160 -21.68 26.50 -21.14
N TRP A 161 -22.36 27.44 -21.78
CA TRP A 161 -21.75 28.61 -22.37
C TRP A 161 -21.95 29.78 -21.43
N LEU A 162 -20.86 30.43 -21.09
CA LEU A 162 -20.80 31.53 -20.15
C LEU A 162 -20.54 32.82 -20.93
N TYR A 163 -21.33 33.86 -20.66
CA TYR A 163 -21.12 35.20 -21.19
C TYR A 163 -20.66 36.13 -20.06
N PRO A 164 -19.54 36.88 -20.23
CA PRO A 164 -19.03 37.75 -19.18
C PRO A 164 -20.02 38.88 -18.84
N LEU A 165 -20.30 39.07 -17.55
CA LEU A 165 -21.21 40.12 -17.08
C LEU A 165 -20.62 41.52 -17.22
N CYS A 166 -19.30 41.66 -17.17
CA CYS A 166 -18.61 42.95 -17.36
C CYS A 166 -18.83 43.56 -18.75
N LEU A 167 -19.18 42.74 -19.75
CA LEU A 167 -19.56 43.20 -21.09
C LEU A 167 -21.01 43.73 -21.14
N LEU A 168 -21.83 43.43 -20.13
CA LEU A 168 -23.20 43.95 -19.99
C LEU A 168 -23.25 45.20 -19.11
N ASP A 169 -22.48 45.21 -18.03
CA ASP A 169 -22.34 46.35 -17.11
C ASP A 169 -20.93 46.35 -16.49
N THR A 170 -20.22 47.48 -16.59
CA THR A 170 -18.84 47.62 -16.10
C THR A 170 -18.72 47.51 -14.58
N LYS A 171 -19.83 47.57 -13.83
CA LYS A 171 -19.83 47.38 -12.37
C LYS A 171 -19.76 45.91 -11.95
N ALA A 172 -20.09 44.98 -12.87
CA ALA A 172 -20.11 43.56 -12.58
C ALA A 172 -18.72 43.04 -12.18
N ALA A 173 -18.69 41.93 -11.44
CA ALA A 173 -17.43 41.27 -11.10
C ALA A 173 -16.72 40.79 -12.39
N GLN A 174 -15.39 40.87 -12.41
CA GLN A 174 -14.57 40.44 -13.54
C GLN A 174 -13.47 39.51 -13.04
N LEU A 175 -13.01 38.61 -13.91
CA LEU A 175 -11.74 37.92 -13.72
C LEU A 175 -10.63 38.95 -13.90
N GLU A 176 -10.02 39.40 -12.81
CA GLU A 176 -9.03 40.48 -12.85
C GLU A 176 -7.63 39.97 -13.20
N ARG A 177 -7.32 38.71 -12.87
CA ARG A 177 -6.01 38.11 -13.13
C ARG A 177 -6.14 36.67 -13.61
N GLU A 178 -5.41 36.35 -14.66
CA GLU A 178 -5.08 34.96 -14.98
C GLU A 178 -3.91 34.51 -14.13
N ILE A 179 -3.92 33.24 -13.71
CA ILE A 179 -2.78 32.64 -13.02
C ILE A 179 -1.87 32.05 -14.08
N SER A 180 -0.58 32.35 -14.01
CA SER A 180 0.41 31.87 -14.95
C SER A 180 0.41 30.34 -15.07
N THR A 181 0.51 29.84 -16.30
CA THR A 181 0.50 28.40 -16.62
C THR A 181 1.59 27.64 -15.90
N ARG A 182 2.75 28.28 -15.66
CA ARG A 182 3.84 27.77 -14.84
C ARG A 182 3.36 27.42 -13.42
N LEU A 183 2.69 28.35 -12.73
CA LEU A 183 2.21 28.11 -11.37
C LEU A 183 1.08 27.09 -11.31
N ILE A 184 0.22 27.06 -12.33
CA ILE A 184 -0.81 26.02 -12.47
C ILE A 184 -0.16 24.64 -12.56
N SER A 185 0.83 24.47 -13.45
CA SER A 185 1.57 23.23 -13.60
C SER A 185 2.27 22.84 -12.30
N SER A 186 3.06 23.75 -11.71
CA SER A 186 3.78 23.46 -10.47
C SER A 186 2.85 23.07 -9.31
N THR A 187 1.67 23.70 -9.22
CA THR A 187 0.67 23.32 -8.20
C THR A 187 0.12 21.92 -8.45
N ALA A 188 -0.16 21.58 -9.71
CA ALA A 188 -0.65 20.25 -10.09
C ALA A 188 0.41 19.16 -9.82
N ASP A 189 1.67 19.40 -10.22
CA ASP A 189 2.78 18.47 -10.02
C ASP A 189 3.02 18.20 -8.51
N MET A 190 2.96 19.23 -7.67
CA MET A 190 3.08 19.06 -6.21
C MET A 190 1.92 18.27 -5.61
N MET A 191 0.68 18.51 -6.07
CA MET A 191 -0.48 17.76 -5.61
C MET A 191 -0.41 16.28 -6.03
N GLU A 192 0.07 15.99 -7.24
CA GLU A 192 0.28 14.62 -7.70
C GLU A 192 1.34 13.92 -6.84
N GLY A 193 2.47 14.59 -6.54
CA GLY A 193 3.49 14.03 -5.65
C GLY A 193 2.96 13.70 -4.26
N LEU A 194 2.07 14.54 -3.70
CA LEU A 194 1.38 14.22 -2.45
C LEU A 194 0.47 12.99 -2.59
N TRP A 195 -0.26 12.84 -3.70
CA TRP A 195 -1.07 11.64 -3.93
C TRP A 195 -0.23 10.38 -4.14
N GLU A 196 0.94 10.48 -4.76
CA GLU A 196 1.89 9.36 -4.87
C GLU A 196 2.34 8.84 -3.51
N VAL A 197 2.71 9.75 -2.60
CA VAL A 197 3.10 9.40 -1.22
C VAL A 197 1.96 8.71 -0.49
N GLU A 198 0.74 9.24 -0.61
CA GLU A 198 -0.45 8.64 0.01
C GLU A 198 -0.69 7.22 -0.48
N ARG A 199 -0.60 7.00 -1.80
CA ARG A 199 -0.71 5.66 -2.40
C ARG A 199 0.38 4.72 -1.89
N ALA A 200 1.64 5.16 -1.92
CA ALA A 200 2.76 4.36 -1.43
C ALA A 200 2.60 3.98 0.05
N CYS A 201 2.10 4.89 0.88
CA CYS A 201 1.85 4.62 2.29
C CYS A 201 0.68 3.64 2.49
N ASN A 202 -0.40 3.79 1.72
CA ASN A 202 -1.53 2.86 1.76
C ASN A 202 -1.13 1.45 1.32
N ASP A 203 -0.28 1.32 0.31
CA ASP A 203 0.27 0.04 -0.15
C ASP A 203 1.11 -0.62 0.95
N LEU A 204 1.96 0.15 1.65
CA LEU A 204 2.73 -0.35 2.79
C LEU A 204 1.83 -0.85 3.92
N CYS A 205 0.77 -0.12 4.25
CA CYS A 205 -0.17 -0.49 5.32
C CYS A 205 -1.00 -1.75 5.00
N ARG A 206 -1.10 -2.16 3.73
CA ARG A 206 -1.81 -3.38 3.32
C ARG A 206 -0.96 -4.64 3.44
N ARG A 207 0.34 -4.52 3.70
CA ARG A 207 1.25 -5.66 3.84
C ARG A 207 0.99 -6.43 5.13
N THR A 208 0.88 -7.75 5.02
CA THR A 208 0.64 -8.65 6.17
C THR A 208 1.72 -8.56 7.24
N GLU A 209 2.95 -8.23 6.85
CA GLU A 209 4.09 -8.07 7.73
C GLU A 209 3.87 -6.90 8.70
N VAL A 210 3.22 -5.83 8.25
CA VAL A 210 2.91 -4.67 9.08
C VAL A 210 1.95 -5.05 10.22
N ASP A 211 1.08 -6.03 10.01
CA ASP A 211 0.19 -6.53 11.07
C ASP A 211 0.93 -7.32 12.15
N VAL A 212 2.07 -7.92 11.83
CA VAL A 212 2.92 -8.64 12.78
C VAL A 212 3.79 -7.65 13.59
N PHE A 213 4.32 -6.62 12.94
CA PHE A 213 5.24 -5.65 13.55
C PHE A 213 4.52 -4.39 14.05
N THR A 214 3.99 -4.45 15.27
CA THR A 214 3.17 -3.36 15.86
C THR A 214 3.85 -2.00 15.93
N ASP A 215 5.17 -1.93 16.17
CA ASP A 215 5.91 -0.65 16.16
C ASP A 215 5.94 -0.03 14.75
N ILE A 216 6.14 -0.85 13.71
CA ILE A 216 6.11 -0.39 12.31
C ILE A 216 4.71 0.12 11.96
N LYS A 217 3.67 -0.62 12.34
CA LYS A 217 2.27 -0.23 12.16
C LYS A 217 1.95 1.11 12.84
N ALA A 218 2.38 1.28 14.09
CA ALA A 218 2.18 2.52 14.83
C ALA A 218 2.87 3.71 14.17
N ARG A 219 4.11 3.54 13.71
CA ARG A 219 4.87 4.59 12.99
C ARG A 219 4.23 4.96 11.66
N LEU A 220 3.81 3.97 10.87
CA LEU A 220 3.10 4.21 9.61
C LEU A 220 1.80 4.97 9.83
N HIS A 221 0.97 4.57 10.81
CA HIS A 221 -0.25 5.30 11.15
C HIS A 221 0.03 6.73 11.64
N SER A 222 1.07 6.92 12.47
CA SER A 222 1.46 8.26 12.90
C SER A 222 1.84 9.15 11.71
N PHE A 223 2.62 8.60 10.77
CA PHE A 223 2.96 9.30 9.54
C PHE A 223 1.72 9.63 8.71
N GLN A 224 0.83 8.67 8.48
CA GLN A 224 -0.42 8.87 7.73
C GLN A 224 -1.27 10.00 8.31
N ASN A 225 -1.41 10.04 9.64
CA ASN A 225 -2.16 11.09 10.32
C ASN A 225 -1.53 12.46 10.10
N SER A 226 -0.22 12.59 10.32
CA SER A 226 0.50 13.84 10.10
C SER A 226 0.45 14.30 8.64
N PHE A 227 0.61 13.37 7.71
CA PHE A 227 0.54 13.61 6.28
C PHE A 227 -0.85 14.08 5.84
N SER A 228 -1.91 13.40 6.32
CA SER A 228 -3.30 13.75 6.02
C SER A 228 -3.66 15.16 6.51
N ILE A 229 -3.24 15.51 7.74
CA ILE A 229 -3.41 16.87 8.28
C ILE A 229 -2.70 17.89 7.40
N TYR A 230 -1.44 17.63 7.02
CA TYR A 230 -0.67 18.53 6.17
C TYR A 230 -1.34 18.74 4.80
N LYS A 231 -1.71 17.65 4.13
CA LYS A 231 -2.41 17.68 2.83
C LYS A 231 -3.68 18.52 2.89
N MET A 232 -4.48 18.36 3.94
CA MET A 232 -5.69 19.17 4.15
C MET A 232 -5.38 20.65 4.33
N VAL A 233 -4.36 21.01 5.11
CA VAL A 233 -3.94 22.41 5.30
C VAL A 233 -3.46 23.01 3.99
N PHE A 234 -2.63 22.28 3.24
CA PHE A 234 -2.14 22.72 1.95
C PHE A 234 -3.28 22.97 0.94
N GLN A 235 -4.20 22.01 0.81
CA GLN A 235 -5.39 22.15 -0.04
C GLN A 235 -6.27 23.34 0.37
N LYS A 236 -6.42 23.58 1.67
CA LYS A 236 -7.19 24.72 2.18
C LYS A 236 -6.54 26.05 1.79
N GLU A 237 -5.23 26.17 1.88
CA GLU A 237 -4.53 27.39 1.47
C GLU A 237 -4.62 27.62 -0.04
N LEU A 238 -4.51 26.58 -0.86
CA LEU A 238 -4.75 26.67 -2.30
C LEU A 238 -6.19 27.13 -2.60
N ALA A 239 -7.19 26.54 -1.95
CA ALA A 239 -8.60 26.90 -2.11
C ALA A 239 -8.89 28.34 -1.69
N ARG A 240 -8.11 28.90 -0.76
CA ARG A 240 -8.21 30.30 -0.33
C ARG A 240 -7.56 31.26 -1.33
N VAL A 241 -6.35 30.95 -1.80
CA VAL A 241 -5.54 31.87 -2.61
C VAL A 241 -5.94 31.88 -4.09
N LEU A 242 -6.30 30.73 -4.67
CA LEU A 242 -6.63 30.65 -6.11
C LEU A 242 -7.81 31.57 -6.51
N PRO A 243 -8.94 31.60 -5.78
CA PRO A 243 -10.03 32.53 -6.11
C PRO A 243 -9.66 33.98 -5.82
N ALA A 244 -8.88 34.25 -4.76
CA ALA A 244 -8.49 35.59 -4.37
C ALA A 244 -7.55 36.24 -5.40
N ILE A 245 -6.64 35.48 -6.01
CA ILE A 245 -5.81 35.95 -7.14
C ILE A 245 -6.69 36.26 -8.34
N ARG A 246 -7.56 35.31 -8.73
CA ARG A 246 -8.48 35.47 -9.86
C ARG A 246 -9.39 36.69 -9.73
N GLY A 247 -9.83 36.98 -8.51
CA GLY A 247 -10.64 38.16 -8.18
C GLY A 247 -9.83 39.44 -7.90
N GLY A 248 -8.51 39.44 -8.10
CA GLY A 248 -7.64 40.61 -7.94
C GLY A 248 -7.29 40.98 -6.49
N GLY A 249 -7.84 40.28 -5.49
CA GLY A 249 -7.59 40.53 -4.07
C GLY A 249 -6.20 40.08 -3.57
N MET A 250 -5.48 39.25 -4.34
CA MET A 250 -4.14 38.76 -4.02
C MET A 250 -3.24 38.70 -5.26
N GLU A 251 -1.93 38.77 -5.08
CA GLU A 251 -0.94 38.61 -6.15
C GLU A 251 -0.51 37.15 -6.32
N GLU A 252 0.01 36.80 -7.51
CA GLU A 252 0.56 35.46 -7.78
C GLU A 252 1.66 35.06 -6.79
N GLN A 253 2.38 36.04 -6.23
CA GLN A 253 3.39 35.81 -5.19
C GLN A 253 2.83 35.02 -4.01
N SER A 254 1.57 35.22 -3.64
CA SER A 254 0.95 34.47 -2.54
C SER A 254 0.82 32.97 -2.83
N LEU A 255 0.62 32.59 -4.10
CA LEU A 255 0.66 31.19 -4.51
C LEU A 255 2.10 30.68 -4.55
N GLU A 256 3.04 31.47 -5.08
CA GLU A 256 4.46 31.11 -5.06
C GLU A 256 4.99 30.82 -3.65
N ASP A 257 4.59 31.63 -2.67
CA ASP A 257 5.03 31.49 -1.30
C ASP A 257 4.50 30.19 -0.67
N ILE A 258 3.24 29.81 -0.96
CA ILE A 258 2.68 28.51 -0.55
C ILE A 258 3.48 27.35 -1.15
N LEU A 259 3.82 27.41 -2.44
CA LEU A 259 4.60 26.37 -3.11
C LEU A 259 6.03 26.30 -2.55
N LYS A 260 6.67 27.44 -2.26
CA LYS A 260 7.99 27.50 -1.60
C LYS A 260 7.97 26.92 -0.19
N ILE A 261 6.90 27.19 0.57
CA ILE A 261 6.70 26.59 1.91
C ILE A 261 6.58 25.07 1.77
N HIS A 262 5.83 24.55 0.80
CA HIS A 262 5.75 23.12 0.54
C HIS A 262 7.12 22.51 0.23
N ILE A 263 7.88 23.09 -0.69
CA ILE A 263 9.23 22.63 -1.04
C ILE A 263 10.14 22.61 0.19
N SER A 264 10.06 23.63 1.05
CA SER A 264 10.88 23.72 2.26
C SER A 264 10.37 22.86 3.41
N SER A 265 9.19 22.24 3.27
CA SER A 265 8.57 21.44 4.31
C SER A 265 9.13 20.01 4.33
N PRO A 266 9.04 19.31 5.47
CA PRO A 266 9.34 17.88 5.56
C PRO A 266 8.46 16.97 4.68
N PHE A 267 7.40 17.53 4.09
CA PHE A 267 6.44 16.82 3.26
C PHE A 267 6.64 17.04 1.76
N ASN A 268 7.76 17.65 1.34
CA ASN A 268 8.11 17.63 -0.07
C ASN A 268 8.42 16.20 -0.55
N ALA A 269 8.18 15.93 -1.82
CA ALA A 269 8.30 14.59 -2.38
C ALA A 269 9.71 14.00 -2.22
N ASP A 270 10.77 14.81 -2.38
CA ASP A 270 12.16 14.34 -2.30
C ASP A 270 12.53 13.87 -0.89
N LEU A 271 12.19 14.66 0.14
CA LEU A 271 12.43 14.29 1.54
C LEU A 271 11.60 13.08 1.95
N LEU A 272 10.37 12.96 1.46
CA LEU A 272 9.50 11.81 1.73
C LEU A 272 10.04 10.53 1.08
N ASN A 273 10.48 10.62 -0.17
CA ASN A 273 11.12 9.51 -0.88
C ASN A 273 12.44 9.12 -0.19
N GLN A 274 13.25 10.09 0.19
CA GLN A 274 14.48 9.84 0.94
C GLN A 274 14.20 9.17 2.29
N TRP A 275 13.18 9.62 3.04
CA TRP A 275 12.80 9.00 4.30
C TRP A 275 12.35 7.54 4.11
N LEU A 276 11.55 7.27 3.07
CA LEU A 276 11.15 5.91 2.71
C LEU A 276 12.33 5.02 2.33
N ASP A 277 13.32 5.56 1.63
CA ASP A 277 14.53 4.83 1.26
C ASP A 277 15.46 4.60 2.46
N ASP A 278 15.63 5.60 3.33
CA ASP A 278 16.38 5.49 4.57
C ASP A 278 15.79 4.43 5.50
N ALA A 279 14.46 4.39 5.62
CA ALA A 279 13.76 3.36 6.37
C ALA A 279 14.02 1.94 5.83
N LYS A 280 14.29 1.81 4.52
CA LYS A 280 14.61 0.53 3.87
C LYS A 280 16.09 0.15 3.93
N LYS A 281 17.02 1.07 4.28
CA LYS A 281 18.48 0.85 4.15
C LYS A 281 18.97 -0.39 4.88
N TRP A 282 18.64 -0.55 6.16
CA TRP A 282 19.16 -1.68 6.95
C TRP A 282 18.58 -3.03 6.51
N PHE A 283 17.37 -3.05 5.94
CA PHE A 283 16.76 -4.25 5.37
C PHE A 283 17.35 -4.65 4.02
N LYS A 284 18.14 -3.76 3.40
CA LYS A 284 18.85 -4.01 2.13
C LYS A 284 20.34 -4.31 2.35
N ASP A 285 20.84 -4.17 3.56
CA ASP A 285 22.22 -4.44 3.91
C ASP A 285 22.47 -5.96 3.95
N PRO A 286 23.29 -6.52 3.03
CA PRO A 286 23.52 -7.96 2.94
C PRO A 286 24.11 -8.54 4.24
N ASP A 287 25.01 -7.82 4.90
CA ASP A 287 25.68 -8.28 6.11
C ASP A 287 24.69 -8.36 7.27
N VAL A 288 23.79 -7.38 7.37
CA VAL A 288 22.70 -7.39 8.36
C VAL A 288 21.75 -8.55 8.11
N ILE A 289 21.35 -8.78 6.85
CA ILE A 289 20.46 -9.89 6.48
C ILE A 289 21.13 -11.24 6.78
N GLU A 290 22.40 -11.41 6.42
CA GLU A 290 23.16 -12.62 6.69
C GLU A 290 23.22 -12.88 8.20
N LYS A 291 23.57 -11.87 8.99
CA LYS A 291 23.61 -11.99 10.45
C LYS A 291 22.25 -12.34 11.06
N MET A 292 21.17 -11.78 10.53
CA MET A 292 19.82 -12.13 10.96
C MET A 292 19.49 -13.60 10.67
N ARG A 293 19.86 -14.10 9.49
CA ARG A 293 19.66 -15.51 9.13
C ARG A 293 20.49 -16.43 10.00
N GLU A 294 21.75 -16.09 10.28
CA GLU A 294 22.61 -16.84 11.20
C GLU A 294 21.97 -16.94 12.60
N ASN A 295 21.57 -15.81 13.16
CA ASN A 295 20.95 -15.75 14.49
C ASN A 295 19.64 -16.54 14.54
N LEU A 296 18.80 -16.43 13.51
CA LEU A 296 17.55 -17.20 13.41
C LEU A 296 17.83 -18.70 13.32
N CYS A 297 18.79 -19.12 12.50
CA CYS A 297 19.19 -20.51 12.36
C CYS A 297 19.73 -21.09 13.69
N LEU A 298 20.61 -20.35 14.36
CA LEU A 298 21.16 -20.72 15.66
C LEU A 298 20.06 -20.82 16.72
N PHE A 299 19.18 -19.82 16.83
CA PHE A 299 18.08 -19.80 17.78
C PHE A 299 17.11 -20.95 17.54
N LYS A 300 16.70 -21.18 16.28
CA LYS A 300 15.78 -22.25 15.91
C LYS A 300 16.32 -23.61 16.32
N ARG A 301 17.54 -23.97 15.87
CA ARG A 301 18.18 -25.25 16.20
C ARG A 301 18.32 -25.46 17.70
N PHE A 302 18.80 -24.44 18.42
CA PHE A 302 18.93 -24.50 19.87
C PHE A 302 17.58 -24.65 20.57
N SER A 303 16.55 -23.94 20.12
CA SER A 303 15.20 -24.02 20.68
C SER A 303 14.54 -25.39 20.47
N GLU A 304 14.74 -26.02 19.31
CA GLU A 304 14.18 -27.33 18.98
C GLU A 304 14.78 -28.44 19.85
N VAL A 305 16.09 -28.39 20.10
CA VAL A 305 16.78 -29.35 20.97
C VAL A 305 16.34 -29.21 22.42
N ASN A 306 16.13 -27.98 22.89
CA ASN A 306 15.81 -27.69 24.28
C ASN A 306 14.30 -27.50 24.52
N LYS A 307 13.43 -27.85 23.56
CA LYS A 307 11.98 -27.61 23.62
C LYS A 307 11.26 -28.28 24.80
N ASN A 308 11.82 -29.39 25.31
CA ASN A 308 11.25 -30.16 26.41
C ASN A 308 11.83 -29.76 27.78
N GLU A 309 12.82 -28.85 27.81
CA GLU A 309 13.43 -28.38 29.04
C GLU A 309 12.53 -27.33 29.70
N LYS A 310 11.92 -27.68 30.83
CA LYS A 310 10.90 -26.86 31.50
C LYS A 310 11.45 -25.55 32.07
N SER A 311 12.75 -25.50 32.34
CA SER A 311 13.42 -24.31 32.89
C SER A 311 13.74 -23.24 31.84
N ILE A 312 13.61 -23.55 30.55
CA ILE A 312 13.94 -22.65 29.44
C ILE A 312 12.67 -22.28 28.68
N ARG A 313 12.56 -21.01 28.27
CA ARG A 313 11.53 -20.56 27.35
C ARG A 313 12.14 -19.76 26.20
N PHE A 314 11.55 -19.90 25.04
CA PHE A 314 11.96 -19.22 23.81
C PHE A 314 10.86 -18.26 23.39
N ILE A 315 11.25 -17.00 23.16
CA ILE A 315 10.34 -15.92 22.77
C ILE A 315 10.96 -15.20 21.57
N ILE A 316 10.16 -14.92 20.56
CA ILE A 316 10.53 -14.05 19.44
C ILE A 316 9.71 -12.78 19.59
N SER A 317 10.38 -11.63 19.58
CA SER A 317 9.74 -10.32 19.69
C SER A 317 10.48 -9.30 18.84
N ALA A 318 9.75 -8.30 18.36
CA ALA A 318 10.31 -7.18 17.61
C ALA A 318 10.39 -5.96 18.53
N ILE A 319 11.59 -5.65 18.99
CA ILE A 319 11.86 -4.52 19.89
C ILE A 319 12.81 -3.56 19.16
N SER A 320 12.34 -2.34 18.89
CA SER A 320 13.16 -1.33 18.21
C SER A 320 14.33 -0.90 19.10
N ASN A 321 15.56 -1.09 18.62
CA ASN A 321 16.77 -0.55 19.21
C ASN A 321 17.61 0.18 18.14
N PRO A 322 17.62 1.53 18.13
CA PRO A 322 18.31 2.30 17.09
C PRO A 322 19.82 2.05 17.03
N SER A 323 20.42 1.59 18.14
CA SER A 323 21.86 1.37 18.25
C SER A 323 22.31 0.01 17.73
N ILE A 324 21.38 -0.89 17.38
CA ILE A 324 21.74 -2.25 16.99
C ILE A 324 20.91 -2.73 15.78
N PRO A 325 21.47 -2.70 14.56
CA PRO A 325 20.75 -3.13 13.36
C PRO A 325 20.59 -4.66 13.31
N GLY A 326 19.47 -5.13 12.76
CA GLY A 326 19.20 -6.54 12.54
C GLY A 326 18.53 -7.26 13.70
N SER A 327 19.09 -8.40 14.13
CA SER A 327 18.50 -9.25 15.18
C SER A 327 19.55 -9.66 16.21
N PHE A 328 19.12 -9.86 17.45
CA PHE A 328 19.96 -10.27 18.57
C PHE A 328 19.21 -11.27 19.43
N ILE A 329 19.97 -12.14 20.11
CA ILE A 329 19.42 -13.08 21.08
C ILE A 329 19.74 -12.51 22.47
N TYR A 330 18.68 -12.23 23.23
CA TYR A 330 18.78 -11.76 24.60
C TYR A 330 18.61 -12.93 25.57
N LEU A 331 19.39 -12.93 26.64
CA LEU A 331 19.23 -13.88 27.74
C LEU A 331 18.62 -13.19 28.95
N TYR A 332 17.52 -13.77 29.44
CA TYR A 332 16.88 -13.38 30.69
C TYR A 332 17.02 -14.50 31.69
N GLU A 333 17.57 -14.20 32.86
CA GLU A 333 17.69 -15.13 33.98
C GLU A 333 16.89 -14.60 35.16
N HIS A 334 16.00 -15.43 35.70
CA HIS A 334 15.12 -15.05 36.82
C HIS A 334 14.33 -13.75 36.56
N GLY A 335 13.91 -13.54 35.30
CA GLY A 335 13.18 -12.35 34.86
C GLY A 335 14.02 -11.09 34.64
N LYS A 336 15.36 -11.16 34.77
CA LYS A 336 16.27 -10.02 34.53
C LYS A 336 17.09 -10.25 33.27
N LEU A 337 17.24 -9.22 32.45
CA LEU A 337 18.14 -9.23 31.29
C LEU A 337 19.59 -9.34 31.77
N THR A 338 20.29 -10.42 31.42
CA THR A 338 21.68 -10.67 31.82
C THR A 338 22.67 -10.58 30.67
N ASP A 339 22.22 -10.80 29.42
CA ASP A 339 23.06 -10.67 28.23
C ASP A 339 22.25 -10.18 27.03
N MET A 340 22.74 -9.12 26.37
CA MET A 340 22.13 -8.50 25.19
C MET A 340 22.66 -9.06 23.86
N LYS A 341 23.73 -9.84 23.90
CA LYS A 341 24.38 -10.43 22.71
C LYS A 341 24.67 -11.92 22.96
N PHE A 342 23.75 -12.58 23.64
CA PHE A 342 23.88 -13.98 23.96
C PHE A 342 24.03 -14.80 22.68
N GLN A 343 24.97 -15.73 22.67
CA GLN A 343 25.12 -16.70 21.60
C GLN A 343 24.88 -18.11 22.15
N PRO A 344 23.85 -18.83 21.65
CA PRO A 344 23.67 -20.22 21.97
C PRO A 344 24.84 -21.07 21.47
N VAL A 345 25.10 -22.18 22.16
CA VAL A 345 26.07 -23.17 21.70
C VAL A 345 25.59 -23.85 20.42
N SER A 346 26.47 -23.93 19.42
CA SER A 346 26.18 -24.52 18.11
C SER A 346 26.54 -26.01 18.08
N LYS A 347 26.01 -26.69 17.05
CA LYS A 347 26.33 -28.10 16.78
C LYS A 347 27.85 -28.28 16.66
N PRO A 348 28.46 -29.14 17.49
CA PRO A 348 29.88 -29.41 17.37
C PRO A 348 30.19 -30.30 16.16
N PRO A 349 31.45 -30.29 15.69
CA PRO A 349 31.91 -31.30 14.74
C PRO A 349 31.93 -32.71 15.37
N PRO A 350 32.10 -33.77 14.57
CA PRO A 350 32.18 -35.15 15.09
C PRO A 350 33.37 -35.30 16.05
N PRO A 351 33.26 -36.12 17.11
CA PRO A 351 34.38 -36.35 18.01
C PRO A 351 35.50 -37.10 17.28
N VAL A 352 36.75 -36.70 17.51
CA VAL A 352 37.91 -37.35 16.88
C VAL A 352 38.31 -38.57 17.71
N VAL A 353 38.23 -39.77 17.14
CA VAL A 353 38.69 -40.99 17.80
C VAL A 353 40.22 -41.02 17.79
N LYS A 354 40.84 -40.94 18.97
CA LYS A 354 42.31 -40.99 19.11
C LYS A 354 42.84 -42.40 19.15
N ASN A 355 42.22 -43.27 19.95
CA ASN A 355 42.59 -44.68 20.04
C ASN A 355 41.38 -45.52 20.49
N VAL A 356 41.49 -46.82 20.24
CA VAL A 356 40.57 -47.85 20.72
C VAL A 356 41.45 -48.93 21.36
N LEU A 357 41.39 -49.06 22.68
CA LEU A 357 42.22 -49.99 23.45
C LEU A 357 41.31 -50.91 24.28
N GLY A 358 41.11 -52.13 23.80
CA GLY A 358 40.31 -53.14 24.47
C GLY A 358 38.85 -52.72 24.66
N ARG A 359 38.50 -52.26 25.87
CA ARG A 359 37.15 -51.80 26.26
C ARG A 359 37.02 -50.27 26.35
N ASN A 360 38.07 -49.55 25.97
CA ASN A 360 38.15 -48.10 26.12
C ASN A 360 38.31 -47.41 24.77
N VAL A 361 37.61 -46.30 24.57
CA VAL A 361 37.72 -45.42 23.40
C VAL A 361 38.11 -44.03 23.88
N SER A 362 39.29 -43.52 23.47
CA SER A 362 39.66 -42.14 23.74
C SER A 362 39.23 -41.23 22.60
N LEU A 363 38.56 -40.13 22.97
CA LEU A 363 37.98 -39.13 22.07
C LEU A 363 38.64 -37.77 22.34
N LYS A 364 38.81 -36.98 21.28
CA LYS A 364 39.01 -35.53 21.36
C LYS A 364 37.71 -34.82 21.01
N LEU A 365 37.19 -34.08 21.96
CA LEU A 365 36.04 -33.20 21.80
C LEU A 365 36.54 -31.79 21.48
N GLN A 366 35.72 -31.04 20.75
CA GLN A 366 35.99 -29.65 20.37
C GLN A 366 34.90 -28.74 20.93
N LYS A 367 35.31 -27.54 21.36
CA LYS A 367 34.42 -26.47 21.82
C LYS A 367 33.46 -26.02 20.71
N SER A 368 32.36 -25.41 21.14
CA SER A 368 31.43 -24.74 20.22
C SER A 368 32.10 -23.58 19.49
N LEU A 369 31.70 -23.35 18.23
CA LEU A 369 32.09 -22.16 17.47
C LEU A 369 31.36 -20.90 17.95
N THR A 370 30.19 -21.05 18.55
CA THR A 370 29.35 -19.97 19.09
C THR A 370 29.01 -20.22 20.54
N GLY A 371 28.90 -19.18 21.35
CA GLY A 371 28.56 -19.35 22.77
C GLY A 371 29.61 -20.05 23.62
N GLU A 372 29.49 -19.88 24.93
CA GLU A 372 30.44 -20.45 25.88
C GLU A 372 30.19 -21.95 26.10
N THR A 373 31.23 -22.76 25.93
CA THR A 373 31.20 -24.20 26.25
C THR A 373 31.49 -24.39 27.74
N VAL A 374 30.49 -24.79 28.51
CA VAL A 374 30.65 -25.09 29.95
C VAL A 374 31.17 -26.51 30.15
N LYS A 375 30.59 -27.47 29.44
CA LYS A 375 31.00 -28.89 29.46
C LYS A 375 30.52 -29.61 28.19
N TYR A 376 30.86 -30.88 28.08
CA TYR A 376 30.44 -31.76 27.00
C TYR A 376 29.53 -32.85 27.54
N ARG A 377 28.56 -33.29 26.72
CA ARG A 377 27.77 -34.49 26.96
C ARG A 377 28.06 -35.50 25.88
N VAL A 378 28.84 -36.52 26.20
CA VAL A 378 29.14 -37.63 25.29
C VAL A 378 27.99 -38.62 25.35
N GLU A 379 27.41 -38.93 24.20
CA GLU A 379 26.29 -39.84 24.04
C GLU A 379 26.75 -41.06 23.25
N TYR A 380 26.48 -42.26 23.75
CA TYR A 380 26.77 -43.49 23.02
C TYR A 380 25.62 -44.48 23.09
N LYS A 381 25.54 -45.36 22.09
CA LYS A 381 24.63 -46.51 22.07
C LYS A 381 25.26 -47.68 21.35
N GLN A 382 24.86 -48.89 21.70
CA GLN A 382 25.33 -50.10 21.02
C GLN A 382 24.56 -50.30 19.71
N VAL A 383 25.25 -50.75 18.67
CA VAL A 383 24.60 -51.19 17.43
C VAL A 383 24.15 -52.65 17.62
N LYS A 384 22.85 -52.89 17.53
CA LYS A 384 22.27 -54.24 17.51
C LYS A 384 21.96 -54.64 16.06
N THR A 385 22.27 -55.90 15.71
CA THR A 385 21.97 -56.47 14.37
C THR A 385 20.51 -56.91 14.24
N ASP A 386 19.83 -57.26 15.34
CA ASP A 386 18.46 -57.78 15.33
C ASP A 386 17.64 -57.21 16.50
N SER A 387 16.83 -56.17 16.26
CA SER A 387 15.56 -55.83 16.96
C SER A 387 15.09 -54.41 16.60
N GLY A 388 13.80 -54.27 16.27
CA GLY A 388 13.14 -53.00 15.92
C GLY A 388 12.83 -52.06 17.09
N ALA A 389 13.54 -52.17 18.22
CA ALA A 389 13.40 -51.25 19.35
C ALA A 389 14.61 -50.30 19.39
N GLU A 390 14.39 -49.00 19.17
CA GLU A 390 15.44 -47.99 19.26
C GLU A 390 16.00 -47.93 20.69
N GLU A 391 17.29 -48.30 20.86
CA GLU A 391 17.99 -48.08 22.12
C GLU A 391 18.15 -46.59 22.42
N HIS A 392 17.95 -46.24 23.69
CA HIS A 392 18.15 -44.90 24.20
C HIS A 392 19.65 -44.58 24.29
N TRP A 393 20.03 -43.36 23.92
CA TRP A 393 21.40 -42.88 24.07
C TRP A 393 21.77 -42.77 25.55
N VAL A 394 22.91 -43.35 25.92
CA VAL A 394 23.49 -43.18 27.27
C VAL A 394 24.39 -41.94 27.24
N GLY A 395 24.12 -40.98 28.12
CA GLY A 395 24.85 -39.71 28.19
C GLY A 395 25.80 -39.63 29.39
N ILE A 396 27.04 -39.21 29.16
CA ILE A 396 28.05 -38.93 30.20
C ILE A 396 28.54 -37.49 30.03
N ASP A 397 28.47 -36.72 31.11
CA ASP A 397 28.97 -35.34 31.12
C ASP A 397 30.46 -35.30 31.50
N THR A 398 31.25 -34.47 30.81
CA THR A 398 32.68 -34.25 31.07
C THR A 398 33.06 -32.78 30.84
N ALA A 399 33.94 -32.23 31.67
CA ALA A 399 34.53 -30.91 31.43
C ALA A 399 35.78 -30.97 30.52
N ASN A 400 36.34 -32.17 30.32
CA ASN A 400 37.59 -32.36 29.60
C ASN A 400 37.34 -32.61 28.11
N GLU A 401 38.14 -31.97 27.26
CA GLU A 401 38.16 -32.23 25.83
C GLU A 401 38.73 -33.61 25.49
N ASP A 402 39.68 -34.08 26.29
CA ASP A 402 40.22 -35.43 26.21
C ASP A 402 39.38 -36.34 27.12
N PHE A 403 38.57 -37.20 26.51
CA PHE A 403 37.62 -38.04 27.20
C PHE A 403 37.85 -39.51 26.86
N SER A 404 37.86 -40.38 27.86
CA SER A 404 37.94 -41.83 27.68
C SER A 404 36.61 -42.45 28.04
N LEU A 405 35.93 -43.02 27.04
CA LEU A 405 34.75 -43.83 27.25
C LEU A 405 35.20 -45.23 27.66
N THR A 406 34.89 -45.63 28.89
CA THR A 406 35.30 -46.90 29.50
C THR A 406 34.14 -47.88 29.58
N GLU A 407 34.43 -49.13 29.92
CA GLU A 407 33.44 -50.19 30.21
C GLU A 407 32.60 -50.63 29.00
N LEU A 408 33.09 -50.44 27.77
CA LEU A 408 32.42 -50.96 26.58
C LEU A 408 32.54 -52.48 26.49
N VAL A 409 31.53 -53.14 25.95
CA VAL A 409 31.53 -54.59 25.74
C VAL A 409 32.42 -54.93 24.55
N SER A 410 33.42 -55.78 24.78
CA SER A 410 34.36 -56.21 23.74
C SER A 410 33.64 -56.94 22.59
N GLY A 411 34.05 -56.67 21.35
CA GLY A 411 33.46 -57.27 20.15
C GLY A 411 32.09 -56.69 19.73
N LYS A 412 31.60 -55.65 20.40
CA LYS A 412 30.38 -54.92 20.00
C LYS A 412 30.72 -53.60 19.31
N GLN A 413 29.87 -53.19 18.38
CA GLN A 413 29.98 -51.90 17.69
C GLN A 413 29.13 -50.85 18.40
N TYR A 414 29.67 -49.63 18.50
CA TYR A 414 29.01 -48.51 19.16
C TYR A 414 28.96 -47.30 18.24
N LEU A 415 27.87 -46.55 18.32
CA LEU A 415 27.79 -45.20 17.77
C LEU A 415 28.02 -44.21 18.90
N ILE A 416 28.88 -43.23 18.65
CA ILE A 416 29.23 -42.20 19.60
C ILE A 416 29.00 -40.83 18.96
N ARG A 417 28.38 -39.93 19.69
CA ARG A 417 28.25 -38.51 19.36
C ARG A 417 28.41 -37.68 20.62
N TYR A 418 28.44 -36.36 20.50
CA TYR A 418 28.41 -35.51 21.68
C TYR A 418 27.67 -34.21 21.43
N ARG A 419 27.29 -33.55 22.52
CA ARG A 419 26.70 -32.21 22.53
C ARG A 419 27.59 -31.27 23.33
N ILE A 420 27.53 -30.00 22.98
CA ILE A 420 28.00 -28.92 23.84
C ILE A 420 26.93 -28.63 24.87
N VAL A 421 27.33 -28.56 26.13
CA VAL A 421 26.49 -28.03 27.20
C VAL A 421 26.95 -26.59 27.46
N GLY A 422 26.09 -25.64 27.13
CA GLY A 422 26.31 -24.23 27.42
C GLY A 422 25.74 -23.83 28.78
N LYS A 423 25.76 -22.53 29.07
CA LYS A 423 25.26 -21.95 30.32
C LYS A 423 23.79 -22.33 30.61
N VAL A 424 22.95 -22.32 29.58
CA VAL A 424 21.49 -22.42 29.74
C VAL A 424 20.87 -23.66 29.10
N GLY A 425 21.59 -24.39 28.25
CA GLY A 425 21.04 -25.55 27.53
C GLY A 425 22.09 -26.25 26.68
N VAL A 426 21.67 -27.18 25.84
CA VAL A 426 22.57 -28.01 25.03
C VAL A 426 22.47 -27.73 23.53
N SER A 427 23.55 -27.97 22.79
CA SER A 427 23.55 -27.93 21.33
C SER A 427 22.83 -29.14 20.73
N GLU A 428 22.62 -29.10 19.42
CA GLU A 428 22.43 -30.32 18.62
C GLU A 428 23.59 -31.30 18.84
N ALA A 429 23.33 -32.59 18.69
CA ALA A 429 24.38 -33.59 18.72
C ALA A 429 25.23 -33.48 17.45
N SER A 430 26.53 -33.72 17.58
CA SER A 430 27.42 -33.92 16.44
C SER A 430 26.98 -35.13 15.61
N GLU A 431 27.53 -35.25 14.40
CA GLU A 431 27.43 -36.49 13.64
C GLU A 431 28.06 -37.64 14.42
N THR A 432 27.46 -38.82 14.25
CA THR A 432 27.92 -40.02 14.93
C THR A 432 29.20 -40.55 14.31
N VAL A 433 30.14 -40.96 15.15
CA VAL A 433 31.29 -41.78 14.75
C VAL A 433 31.09 -43.22 15.22
N SER A 434 31.62 -44.16 14.43
CA SER A 434 31.71 -45.56 14.81
C SER A 434 33.19 -45.92 14.95
N PRO A 435 33.73 -46.04 16.18
CA PRO A 435 35.08 -46.54 16.36
C PRO A 435 35.18 -47.95 15.77
N ALA A 436 36.16 -48.19 14.90
CA ALA A 436 36.44 -49.54 14.42
C ALA A 436 36.91 -50.39 15.61
N PRO A 437 36.41 -51.62 15.78
CA PRO A 437 36.97 -52.52 16.78
C PRO A 437 38.45 -52.71 16.47
N SER A 438 39.30 -52.56 17.49
CA SER A 438 40.72 -52.87 17.36
C SER A 438 40.83 -54.32 16.88
N LEU A 439 41.42 -54.52 15.69
CA LEU A 439 41.87 -55.83 15.23
C LEU A 439 42.86 -56.34 16.28
N SER A 440 42.40 -57.26 17.12
CA SER A 440 43.23 -57.96 18.11
C SER A 440 44.31 -58.78 17.41
#